data_AF-A0A973PSV4-F1
#
_entry.id   AF-A0A973PSV4-F1
#
_cell.length_a   1.000
_cell.length_b   1.000
_cell.length_c   1.000
_cell.angle_alpha   90.00
_cell.angle_beta   90.00
_cell.angle_gamma   90.00
#
_symmetry.space_group_name_H-M   'P 1'
#
loop_
_entity.id
_entity.type
_entity.pdbx_description
1 polymer ?
#
loop_
_entity_poly.entity_id
_entity_poly.type
_entity_poly.pdbx_seq_one_letter_code
_entity_poly.pdbx_strand_id
1 'polypeptide(L)' 'SPTRAAELLHVHPNTVSRRLERITDLLGPHWQEPAQALEVQLALRLHRTRHLLGGGGP' A
#
# COMPACT_ATOMS: atom_id res chain seq x y z
N SER A 1 2.92 -7.40 -9.32
CA SER A 1 1.96 -8.51 -9.25
C SER A 1 1.94 -9.07 -7.83
N PRO A 2 0.85 -9.74 -7.41
CA PRO A 2 0.78 -10.41 -6.11
C PRO A 2 1.94 -11.39 -5.86
N THR A 3 2.34 -12.18 -6.86
CA THR A 3 3.48 -13.11 -6.76
C THR A 3 4.80 -12.40 -6.47
N ARG A 4 5.14 -11.36 -7.24
CA ARG A 4 6.37 -10.58 -7.02
C ARG A 4 6.38 -9.91 -5.64
N ALA A 5 5.23 -9.38 -5.22
CA ALA A 5 5.10 -8.79 -3.89
C ALA A 5 5.25 -9.83 -2.78
N ALA A 6 4.73 -11.04 -2.98
CA ALA A 6 4.81 -12.14 -2.03
C ALA A 6 6.26 -12.61 -1.81
N GLU A 7 7.03 -12.72 -2.89
CA GLU A 7 8.49 -13.01 -2.85
C GLU A 7 9.24 -11.95 -2.03
N LEU A 8 9.04 -10.66 -2.36
CA LEU A 8 9.71 -9.55 -1.65
C LEU A 8 9.33 -9.48 -0.16
N LEU A 9 8.09 -9.84 0.16
CA LEU A 9 7.56 -9.79 1.52
C LEU A 9 7.75 -11.11 2.29
N HIS A 10 8.33 -12.15 1.68
CA HIS A 10 8.47 -13.49 2.26
C HIS A 10 7.15 -14.05 2.82
N VAL A 11 6.06 -13.85 2.09
CA VAL A 11 4.73 -14.39 2.43
C VAL A 11 4.20 -15.23 1.29
N HIS A 12 3.17 -16.04 1.56
CA HIS A 12 2.45 -16.74 0.51
C HIS A 12 1.64 -15.73 -0.35
N PRO A 13 1.53 -15.90 -1.69
CA PRO A 13 0.75 -15.00 -2.57
C PRO A 13 -0.69 -14.74 -2.11
N ASN A 14 -1.37 -15.75 -1.56
CA ASN A 14 -2.71 -15.60 -0.97
C ASN A 14 -2.77 -14.52 0.12
N THR A 15 -1.71 -14.37 0.92
CA THR A 15 -1.65 -13.32 1.95
C THR A 15 -1.62 -11.94 1.31
N VAL A 16 -0.96 -11.78 0.15
CA VAL A 16 -0.98 -10.54 -0.62
C VAL A 16 -2.38 -10.27 -1.16
N SER A 17 -3.01 -11.25 -1.79
CA SER A 17 -4.38 -11.11 -2.32
C SER A 17 -5.38 -10.69 -1.25
N ARG A 18 -5.37 -11.34 -0.08
CA ARG A 18 -6.24 -10.98 1.05
C ARG A 18 -5.98 -9.58 1.61
N ARG A 19 -4.73 -9.13 1.61
CA ARG A 19 -4.39 -7.75 2.01
C ARG A 19 -4.93 -6.74 0.98
N LEU A 20 -4.85 -7.06 -0.32
CA LEU A 20 -5.42 -6.21 -1.37
C LEU A 20 -6.94 -6.16 -1.31
N GLU A 21 -7.62 -7.26 -1.01
CA GLU A 21 -9.07 -7.29 -0.73
C GLU A 21 -9.42 -6.34 0.43
N ARG A 22 -8.72 -6.44 1.55
CA ARG A 22 -8.94 -5.55 2.69
C ARG A 22 -8.65 -4.07 2.37
N ILE A 23 -7.66 -3.78 1.54
CA ILE A 23 -7.39 -2.40 1.08
C ILE A 23 -8.56 -1.92 0.19
N THR A 24 -9.08 -2.78 -0.67
CA THR A 24 -10.28 -2.49 -1.48
C THR A 24 -11.49 -2.15 -0.61
N ASP A 25 -11.72 -2.90 0.47
CA ASP A 25 -12.83 -2.62 1.40
C ASP A 25 -12.69 -1.24 2.07
N LEU A 26 -11.45 -0.79 2.30
CA LEU A 26 -11.16 0.48 2.98
C LEU A 26 -11.14 1.69 2.03
N LEU A 27 -10.62 1.52 0.81
CA LEU A 27 -10.41 2.60 -0.15
C LEU A 27 -11.45 2.63 -1.28
N GLY A 28 -12.32 1.62 -1.35
CA GLY A 28 -13.29 1.42 -2.42
C GLY A 28 -12.70 0.71 -3.64
N PRO A 29 -13.53 0.07 -4.49
CA PRO A 29 -13.08 -0.83 -5.57
C PRO A 29 -12.23 -0.17 -6.65
N HIS A 30 -12.32 1.15 -6.81
CA HIS A 30 -11.62 1.91 -7.85
C HIS A 30 -10.22 2.39 -7.43
N TRP A 31 -9.74 2.02 -6.24
CA TRP A 31 -8.46 2.54 -5.72
C TRP A 31 -7.23 2.19 -6.58
N GLN A 32 -7.33 1.18 -7.45
CA GLN A 32 -6.27 0.78 -8.38
C GLN A 32 -6.37 1.45 -9.76
N GLU A 33 -7.41 2.26 -10.01
CA GLU A 33 -7.49 3.05 -11.24
C GLU A 33 -6.36 4.09 -11.28
N PRO A 34 -5.85 4.48 -12.47
CA PRO A 34 -4.62 5.26 -12.58
C PRO A 34 -4.60 6.56 -11.77
N ALA A 35 -5.73 7.28 -11.69
CA ALA A 35 -5.82 8.53 -10.95
C ALA A 35 -5.76 8.31 -9.42
N GLN A 36 -6.56 7.38 -8.91
CA GLN A 36 -6.66 7.04 -7.49
C GLN A 36 -5.38 6.37 -7.00
N ALA A 37 -4.78 5.52 -7.83
CA ALA A 37 -3.50 4.90 -7.54
C ALA A 37 -2.38 5.95 -7.39
N LEU A 38 -2.39 7.01 -8.21
CA LEU A 38 -1.46 8.13 -8.06
C LEU A 38 -1.68 8.86 -6.73
N GLU A 39 -2.93 9.16 -6.36
CA GLU A 39 -3.27 9.77 -5.08
C GLU A 39 -2.78 8.94 -3.89
N VAL A 40 -2.99 7.62 -3.92
CA VAL A 40 -2.50 6.69 -2.88
C VAL A 40 -0.97 6.72 -2.80
N GLN A 41 -0.26 6.70 -3.93
CA GLN A 41 1.20 6.79 -3.94
C GLN A 41 1.71 8.12 -3.35
N LEU A 42 1.07 9.24 -3.70
CA LEU A 42 1.39 10.55 -3.16
C LEU A 42 1.14 10.60 -1.65
N ALA A 43 -0.01 10.10 -1.19
CA ALA A 43 -0.34 10.05 0.24
C ALA A 43 0.69 9.22 1.03
N LEU A 44 1.10 8.05 0.53
CA LEU A 44 2.12 7.22 1.17
C LEU A 44 3.49 7.92 1.20
N ARG A 45 3.87 8.63 0.14
CA ARG A 45 5.13 9.38 0.08
C ARG A 45 5.12 10.55 1.07
N LEU A 46 4.05 11.33 1.10
CA LEU A 46 3.88 12.45 2.04
C LEU A 46 3.84 11.95 3.48
N HIS A 47 3.15 10.85 3.76
CA HIS A 47 3.11 10.24 5.09
C HIS A 47 4.51 9.85 5.58
N ARG A 48 5.33 9.22 4.72
CA ARG A 48 6.73 8.89 5.04
C ARG A 48 7.58 10.14 5.26
N THR A 49 7.48 11.14 4.37
CA THR A 49 8.19 12.42 4.53
C THR A 49 7.82 13.09 5.84
N ARG A 50 6.53 13.15 6.18
CA ARG A 50 6.03 13.67 7.46
C ARG A 50 6.63 12.93 8.65
N HIS A 51 6.70 11.60 8.58
CA HIS A 51 7.30 10.79 9.66
C HIS A 51 8.79 11.10 9.84
N LEU A 52 9.54 11.25 8.75
CA LEU A 52 10.97 11.59 8.80
C LEU A 52 11.22 12.99 9.36
N LEU A 53 10.38 13.97 8.99
CA LEU A 53 10.49 15.34 9.48
C LEU A 53 9.95 15.51 10.91
N GLY A 54 9.03 14.64 11.33
CA GLY A 54 8.33 14.72 12.62
C GLY A 54 9.06 14.10 13.81
N GLY A 55 10.22 13.48 13.64
CA GLY A 55 11.11 13.11 14.76
C GLY A 55 10.53 12.13 15.80
N GLY A 56 9.74 11.14 15.39
CA GLY A 56 9.42 10.00 16.27
C GLY A 56 10.56 8.98 16.26
N GLY A 57 11.37 8.96 17.32
CA GLY A 57 12.30 7.87 17.62
C GLY A 57 11.58 6.51 17.81
N PRO A 58 12.35 5.41 17.99
CA PRO A 58 11.86 4.03 17.90
C PRO A 58 10.64 3.73 18.79
#